data_AF-A0A820RD67-F1
#
_entry.id   AF-A0A820RD67-F1
#
_cell.length_a   1.000
_cell.length_b   1.000
_cell.length_c   1.000
_cell.angle_alpha   90.00
_cell.angle_beta   90.00
_cell.angle_gamma   90.00
#
_symmetry.space_group_name_H-M   'P 1'
#
loop_
_entity.id
_entity.type
_entity.pdbx_description
1 polymer ?
#
loop_
_entity_poly.entity_id
_entity_poly.type
_entity_poly.pdbx_seq_one_letter_code
_entity_poly.pdbx_strand_id
1 'polypeptide(L)'
;MYGQLRSIELPIYGAKVLALRDGTVDMHGTNLVRTWTRLGSTAAAGATQITLSQYVDWPVNSQIVIATTGDYESQGETETRTITAISSNGLTLTLDSPLTYQHLGVTQIIGSTSVEVRAEVGLLTRNVVFQ
;
A
#
# COMPACT_ATOMS: atom_id res chain seq x y z
N MET A 1 1.12 -6.52 19.15
CA MET A 1 1.17 -7.28 20.43
C MET A 1 2.58 -7.36 21.08
N TYR A 2 3.07 -6.27 21.68
CA TYR A 2 4.34 -6.23 22.46
C TYR A 2 4.13 -6.64 23.92
N GLY A 3 5.10 -7.30 24.56
CA GLY A 3 4.92 -7.76 25.95
C GLY A 3 6.21 -8.21 26.60
N GLN A 4 6.09 -8.51 27.88
CA GLN A 4 7.22 -8.57 28.80
C GLN A 4 7.52 -10.02 29.15
N LEU A 5 8.79 -10.31 29.45
CA LEU A 5 9.25 -11.62 29.94
C LEU A 5 8.54 -12.09 31.22
N ARG A 6 7.90 -11.17 31.94
CA ARG A 6 7.15 -11.44 33.18
C ARG A 6 5.63 -11.33 33.00
N SER A 7 5.14 -11.28 31.77
CA SER A 7 3.71 -11.21 31.54
C SER A 7 3.03 -12.50 32.02
N ILE A 8 1.94 -12.35 32.76
CA ILE A 8 1.15 -13.47 33.26
C ILE A 8 0.53 -14.19 32.06
N GLU A 9 0.73 -15.50 32.01
CA GLU A 9 0.20 -16.37 30.96
C GLU A 9 -1.12 -16.99 31.41
N LEU A 10 -2.04 -17.22 30.46
CA LEU A 10 -3.23 -18.01 30.73
C LEU A 10 -2.83 -19.50 30.67
N PRO A 11 -3.37 -20.38 31.52
CA PRO A 11 -3.18 -21.81 31.33
C PRO A 11 -3.61 -22.22 29.92
N ILE A 12 -2.75 -22.92 29.17
CA ILE A 12 -2.93 -23.35 27.77
C ILE A 12 -2.75 -22.22 26.73
N TYR A 13 -2.83 -20.94 27.11
CA TYR A 13 -2.62 -19.82 26.20
C TYR A 13 -1.55 -18.84 26.73
N GLY A 14 -0.48 -18.61 25.97
CA GLY A 14 0.55 -17.66 26.40
C GLY A 14 0.02 -16.24 26.65
N ALA A 15 0.86 -15.36 27.18
CA ALA A 15 0.49 -13.97 27.49
C ALA A 15 0.09 -13.10 26.27
N LYS A 16 0.11 -13.67 25.05
CA LYS A 16 -0.02 -12.98 23.77
C LYS A 16 -0.82 -13.77 22.77
N VAL A 17 -2.13 -13.76 22.92
CA VAL A 17 -2.98 -14.66 22.16
C VAL A 17 -4.31 -14.02 21.80
N LEU A 18 -4.74 -14.26 20.57
CA LEU A 18 -6.16 -14.28 20.22
C LEU A 18 -6.58 -15.75 20.28
N ALA A 19 -7.29 -16.13 21.34
CA ALA A 19 -7.65 -17.52 21.59
C ALA A 19 -9.15 -17.74 21.39
N LEU A 20 -9.47 -18.88 20.78
CA LEU A 20 -10.83 -19.41 20.68
C LEU A 20 -10.80 -20.85 21.17
N ARG A 21 -11.78 -21.23 22.00
CA ARG A 21 -12.00 -22.61 22.42
C ARG A 21 -13.41 -23.00 21.99
N ASP A 22 -13.51 -24.11 21.26
CA ASP A 22 -14.77 -24.70 20.80
C ASP A 22 -15.65 -23.73 19.99
N GLY A 23 -15.16 -23.27 18.83
CA GLY A 23 -15.94 -22.42 17.91
C GLY A 23 -15.22 -22.05 16.62
N THR A 24 -15.79 -21.08 15.88
CA THR A 24 -15.20 -20.48 14.67
C THR A 24 -15.08 -18.96 14.84
N VAL A 25 -13.96 -18.40 14.38
CA VAL A 25 -13.76 -16.95 14.29
C VAL A 25 -13.54 -16.61 12.82
N ASP A 26 -14.47 -15.85 12.26
CA ASP A 26 -14.43 -15.37 10.87
C ASP A 26 -14.23 -13.85 10.88
N MET A 27 -13.22 -13.38 10.14
CA MET A 27 -12.91 -11.97 10.00
C MET A 27 -12.80 -11.61 8.54
N HIS A 28 -13.75 -10.80 8.07
CA HIS A 28 -13.82 -10.39 6.68
C HIS A 28 -13.49 -8.90 6.56
N GLY A 29 -12.46 -8.62 5.74
CA GLY A 29 -12.18 -7.26 5.31
C GLY A 29 -13.21 -6.76 4.29
N THR A 30 -13.19 -5.47 4.03
CA THR A 30 -13.89 -4.88 2.88
C THR A 30 -13.39 -5.55 1.61
N ASN A 31 -14.31 -5.98 0.75
CA ASN A 31 -13.94 -6.51 -0.55
C ASN A 31 -13.41 -5.37 -1.43
N LEU A 32 -12.19 -5.53 -1.95
CA LEU A 32 -11.55 -4.57 -2.85
C LEU A 32 -11.24 -5.29 -4.15
N VAL A 33 -11.48 -4.63 -5.29
CA VAL A 33 -11.15 -5.17 -6.61
C VAL A 33 -9.67 -5.51 -6.73
N ARG A 34 -8.80 -4.70 -6.11
CA ARG A 34 -7.36 -4.98 -5.95
C ARG A 34 -6.77 -4.19 -4.80
N THR A 35 -5.67 -4.69 -4.26
CA THR A 35 -4.98 -4.07 -3.12
C THR A 35 -3.69 -3.38 -3.51
N TRP A 36 -3.26 -3.57 -4.75
CA TRP A 36 -2.06 -2.99 -5.32
C TRP A 36 -2.22 -2.84 -6.84
N THR A 37 -1.44 -1.95 -7.42
CA THR A 37 -1.33 -1.71 -8.86
C THR A 37 0.02 -1.05 -9.14
N ARG A 38 0.24 -0.54 -10.35
CA ARG A 38 1.44 0.23 -10.73
C ARG A 38 1.06 1.62 -11.20
N LEU A 39 2.03 2.52 -11.25
CA LEU A 39 1.86 3.80 -11.92
C LEU A 39 1.57 3.62 -13.42
N GLY A 40 0.55 4.32 -13.90
CA GLY A 40 0.20 4.42 -15.33
C GLY A 40 1.13 5.37 -16.08
N SER A 41 1.67 6.38 -15.40
CA SER A 41 2.65 7.33 -15.92
C SER A 41 3.61 7.78 -14.81
N THR A 42 4.81 8.25 -15.18
CA THR A 42 5.77 8.80 -14.22
C THR A 42 5.14 9.92 -13.40
N ALA A 43 5.28 9.84 -12.08
CA ALA A 43 4.93 10.89 -11.14
C ALA A 43 6.19 11.66 -10.77
N ALA A 44 6.23 12.95 -11.11
CA ALA A 44 7.36 13.81 -10.80
C ALA A 44 7.39 14.17 -9.31
N ALA A 45 8.59 14.50 -8.80
CA ALA A 45 8.71 15.17 -7.50
C ALA A 45 7.86 16.46 -7.51
N GLY A 46 7.16 16.72 -6.41
CA GLY A 46 6.20 17.81 -6.28
C GLY A 46 4.78 17.47 -6.75
N ALA A 47 4.55 16.32 -7.42
CA ALA A 47 3.22 15.95 -7.89
C ALA A 47 2.27 15.66 -6.72
N THR A 48 1.05 16.20 -6.79
CA THR A 48 -0.04 15.93 -5.84
C THR A 48 -1.09 14.97 -6.40
N GLN A 49 -0.93 14.54 -7.65
CA GLN A 49 -1.79 13.57 -8.30
C GLN A 49 -0.93 12.49 -8.96
N ILE A 50 -1.38 11.24 -8.86
CA ILE A 50 -0.77 10.10 -9.52
C ILE A 50 -1.78 9.38 -10.39
N THR A 51 -1.31 8.83 -11.51
CA THR A 51 -2.12 8.01 -12.41
C THR A 51 -1.72 6.56 -12.26
N LEU A 52 -2.70 5.66 -12.18
CA LEU A 52 -2.54 4.22 -12.01
C LEU A 52 -2.74 3.52 -13.36
N SER A 53 -2.11 2.37 -13.53
CA SER A 53 -2.25 1.55 -14.74
C SER A 53 -3.58 0.78 -14.77
N GLN A 54 -4.23 0.61 -13.63
CA GLN A 54 -5.46 -0.17 -13.48
C GLN A 54 -6.38 0.49 -12.46
N TYR A 55 -7.69 0.38 -12.69
CA TYR A 55 -8.76 0.89 -11.82
C TYR A 55 -8.60 0.51 -10.33
N VAL A 56 -8.98 1.37 -9.40
CA VAL A 56 -9.08 0.98 -7.98
C VAL A 56 -10.39 1.49 -7.38
N ASP A 57 -10.91 0.72 -6.43
CA ASP A 57 -12.07 1.02 -5.60
C ASP A 57 -11.66 1.35 -4.15
N TRP A 58 -10.47 1.91 -3.98
CA TRP A 58 -9.93 2.26 -2.66
C TRP A 58 -10.75 3.38 -2.00
N PRO A 59 -10.99 3.33 -0.67
CA PRO A 59 -11.68 4.41 0.01
C PRO A 59 -10.84 5.70 0.06
N VAL A 60 -11.48 6.85 -0.10
CA VAL A 60 -10.87 8.15 0.25
C VAL A 60 -10.49 8.16 1.73
N ASN A 61 -9.43 8.88 2.08
CA ASN A 61 -8.73 8.88 3.37
C ASN A 61 -7.95 7.60 3.68
N SER A 62 -7.81 6.68 2.73
CA SER A 62 -6.91 5.54 2.90
C SER A 62 -5.47 5.93 2.66
N GLN A 63 -4.57 5.25 3.37
CA GLN A 63 -3.14 5.38 3.21
C GLN A 63 -2.64 4.42 2.14
N ILE A 64 -1.80 4.93 1.24
CA ILE A 64 -1.12 4.19 0.19
C ILE A 64 0.39 4.30 0.34
N VAL A 65 1.11 3.33 -0.19
CA VAL A 65 2.55 3.38 -0.39
C VAL A 65 2.86 3.45 -1.88
N ILE A 66 3.84 4.26 -2.27
CA ILE A 66 4.45 4.28 -3.60
C ILE A 66 5.89 3.78 -3.44
N ALA A 67 6.20 2.69 -4.13
CA ALA A 67 7.53 2.06 -4.08
C ALA A 67 8.57 2.90 -4.83
N THR A 68 9.79 2.91 -4.31
CA THR A 68 10.93 3.54 -4.99
C THR A 68 11.18 2.94 -6.37
N THR A 69 11.61 3.79 -7.30
CA THR A 69 12.12 3.40 -8.63
C THR A 69 13.53 3.92 -8.89
N GLY A 70 14.20 4.39 -7.84
CA GLY A 70 15.57 4.88 -7.91
C GLY A 70 16.58 3.76 -8.09
N ASP A 71 17.86 4.13 -8.17
CA ASP A 71 18.97 3.20 -8.35
C ASP A 71 19.52 2.70 -6.99
N TYR A 72 20.83 2.57 -6.87
CA TYR A 72 21.49 2.07 -5.68
C TYR A 72 21.18 2.97 -4.46
N GLU A 73 20.87 2.36 -3.31
CA GLU A 73 20.53 3.06 -2.05
C GLU A 73 19.24 3.91 -2.06
N SER A 74 18.36 3.70 -3.04
CA SER A 74 17.06 4.39 -3.13
C SER A 74 15.96 3.88 -2.20
N GLN A 75 16.26 2.99 -1.23
CA GLN A 75 15.23 2.37 -0.37
C GLN A 75 14.45 3.41 0.46
N GLY A 76 15.09 4.54 0.79
CA GLY A 76 14.49 5.65 1.52
C GLY A 76 13.51 6.51 0.69
N GLU A 77 13.43 6.30 -0.63
CA GLU A 77 12.54 7.06 -1.51
C GLU A 77 11.12 6.47 -1.57
N THR A 78 10.84 5.40 -0.81
CA THR A 78 9.48 4.87 -0.69
C THR A 78 8.61 5.85 0.09
N GLU A 79 7.47 6.24 -0.47
CA GLU A 79 6.64 7.30 0.09
C GLU A 79 5.26 6.79 0.48
N THR A 80 4.79 7.21 1.65
CA THR A 80 3.43 6.93 2.11
C THR A 80 2.58 8.19 2.02
N ARG A 81 1.37 8.08 1.48
CA ARG A 81 0.46 9.21 1.24
C ARG A 81 -0.98 8.85 1.56
N THR A 82 -1.79 9.86 1.86
CA THR A 82 -3.23 9.68 2.08
C THR A 82 -3.99 10.12 0.83
N ILE A 83 -4.96 9.30 0.41
CA ILE A 83 -5.83 9.64 -0.73
C ILE A 83 -6.85 10.68 -0.28
N THR A 84 -6.86 11.85 -0.91
CA THR A 84 -7.85 12.93 -0.65
C THR A 84 -9.00 12.91 -1.64
N ALA A 85 -8.78 12.41 -2.86
CA ALA A 85 -9.82 12.21 -3.86
C ALA A 85 -9.42 11.13 -4.87
N ILE A 86 -10.41 10.55 -5.55
CA ILE A 86 -10.23 9.60 -6.65
C ILE A 86 -11.08 10.06 -7.82
N SER A 87 -10.53 10.00 -9.04
CA SER A 87 -11.27 10.31 -10.26
C SER A 87 -12.43 9.34 -10.48
N SER A 88 -13.45 9.76 -11.25
CA SER A 88 -14.62 8.93 -11.56
C SER A 88 -14.28 7.61 -12.27
N ASN A 89 -13.17 7.59 -13.03
CA ASN A 89 -12.67 6.39 -13.69
C ASN A 89 -11.75 5.53 -12.81
N GLY A 90 -11.53 5.91 -11.54
CA GLY A 90 -10.72 5.17 -10.57
C GLY A 90 -9.24 4.99 -10.95
N LEU A 91 -8.71 5.83 -11.84
CA LEU A 91 -7.33 5.75 -12.33
C LEU A 91 -6.42 6.86 -11.80
N THR A 92 -6.98 7.93 -11.24
CA THR A 92 -6.20 9.06 -10.73
C THR A 92 -6.50 9.26 -9.26
N LEU A 93 -5.44 9.30 -8.46
CA LEU A 93 -5.51 9.57 -7.03
C LEU A 93 -4.95 10.97 -6.75
N THR A 94 -5.68 11.76 -5.97
CA THR A 94 -5.17 12.99 -5.37
C THR A 94 -4.61 12.68 -4.00
N LEU A 95 -3.43 13.21 -3.71
CA LEU A 95 -2.67 12.98 -2.48
C LEU A 95 -2.86 14.13 -1.50
N ASP A 96 -2.64 13.86 -0.22
CA ASP A 96 -2.65 14.85 0.86
C ASP A 96 -1.44 15.80 0.84
N SER A 97 -0.31 15.30 0.35
CA SER A 97 0.94 16.05 0.25
C SER A 97 1.68 15.70 -1.04
N PRO A 98 2.46 16.64 -1.62
CA PRO A 98 3.24 16.39 -2.81
C PRO A 98 4.27 15.27 -2.60
N LEU A 99 4.60 14.53 -3.66
CA LEU A 99 5.68 13.55 -3.64
C LEU A 99 7.04 14.25 -3.47
N THR A 100 7.93 13.65 -2.70
CA THR A 100 9.30 14.16 -2.50
C THR A 100 10.21 13.69 -3.63
N TYR A 101 9.98 12.47 -4.11
CA TYR A 101 10.80 11.81 -5.11
C TYR A 101 10.02 11.59 -6.40
N GLN A 102 10.76 11.37 -7.49
CA GLN A 102 10.17 10.94 -8.75
C GLN A 102 9.96 9.43 -8.72
N HIS A 103 8.78 9.00 -9.14
CA HIS A 103 8.41 7.59 -9.25
C HIS A 103 8.10 7.26 -10.71
N LEU A 104 8.86 6.36 -11.30
CA LEU A 104 8.76 6.01 -12.72
C LEU A 104 7.47 5.25 -13.01
N GLY A 105 6.93 5.46 -14.20
CA GLY A 105 5.74 4.79 -14.70
C GLY A 105 5.87 4.51 -16.20
N VAL A 106 7.01 3.96 -16.62
CA VAL A 106 7.39 3.80 -18.04
C VAL A 106 7.66 2.36 -18.42
N THR A 107 7.58 2.08 -19.71
CA THR A 107 8.02 0.82 -20.31
C THR A 107 9.20 1.14 -21.22
N GLN A 108 10.36 0.52 -20.97
CA GLN A 108 11.59 0.73 -21.73
C GLN A 108 11.88 -0.47 -22.62
N ILE A 109 12.42 -0.23 -23.81
CA ILE A 109 12.88 -1.30 -24.71
C ILE A 109 14.39 -1.42 -24.56
N ILE A 110 14.86 -2.59 -24.10
CA ILE A 110 16.28 -2.92 -23.95
C ILE A 110 16.58 -4.05 -24.93
N GLY A 111 17.29 -3.73 -26.01
CA GLY A 111 17.49 -4.65 -27.13
C GLY A 111 16.15 -5.00 -27.80
N SER A 112 15.78 -6.27 -27.78
CA SER A 112 14.47 -6.76 -28.26
C SER A 112 13.44 -6.96 -27.15
N THR A 113 13.77 -6.63 -25.90
CA THR A 113 12.95 -6.93 -24.73
C THR A 113 12.27 -5.68 -24.19
N SER A 114 10.97 -5.76 -23.94
CA SER A 114 10.21 -4.73 -23.25
C SER A 114 10.29 -4.96 -21.73
N VAL A 115 10.71 -3.94 -20.99
CA VAL A 115 10.87 -3.95 -19.53
C VAL A 115 10.01 -2.86 -18.92
N GLU A 116 9.13 -3.23 -17.99
CA GLU A 116 8.35 -2.25 -17.24
C GLU A 116 9.15 -1.72 -16.06
N VAL A 117 9.31 -0.40 -16.00
CA VAL A 117 9.91 0.32 -14.87
C VAL A 117 8.83 1.25 -14.33
N ARG A 118 7.95 0.67 -13.51
CA ARG A 118 6.78 1.33 -12.94
C ARG A 118 6.75 1.10 -11.44
N ALA A 119 6.63 2.15 -10.65
CA ALA A 119 6.47 2.05 -9.20
C ALA A 119 5.19 1.27 -8.88
N GLU A 120 5.28 0.31 -7.96
CA GLU A 120 4.09 -0.25 -7.34
C GLU A 120 3.41 0.78 -6.43
N VAL A 121 2.08 0.75 -6.43
CA VAL A 121 1.24 1.52 -5.51
C VAL A 121 0.37 0.53 -4.76
N GLY A 122 0.47 0.52 -3.43
CA GLY A 122 -0.23 -0.43 -2.55
C GLY A 122 -1.10 0.25 -1.51
N LEU A 123 -2.26 -0.33 -1.20
CA LEU A 123 -3.13 0.13 -0.12
C LEU A 123 -2.66 -0.43 1.23
N LEU A 124 -2.34 0.45 2.18
CA LEU A 124 -1.92 0.08 3.53
C LEU A 124 -3.10 -0.02 4.51
N THR A 125 -4.15 0.77 4.32
CA THR A 125 -5.30 0.79 5.22
C THR A 125 -6.18 -0.45 5.06
N ARG A 126 -6.53 -1.09 6.18
CA ARG A 126 -7.48 -2.21 6.27
C ARG A 126 -8.50 -1.95 7.38
N ASN A 127 -9.69 -2.51 7.23
CA ASN A 127 -10.78 -2.40 8.20
C ASN A 127 -10.74 -3.49 9.29
N VAL A 128 -10.05 -4.61 9.02
CA VAL A 128 -9.73 -5.61 10.05
C VAL A 128 -8.33 -5.32 10.56
N VAL A 129 -8.25 -4.94 11.84
CA VAL A 129 -7.02 -4.46 12.48
C VAL A 129 -6.81 -5.23 13.78
N PHE A 130 -5.60 -5.75 13.96
CA PHE A 130 -5.13 -6.32 15.23
C PHE A 130 -4.07 -5.38 15.80
N GLN A 131 -4.25 -4.93 17.05
CA GLN A 131 -3.34 -4.02 17.74
C GLN A 131 -2.80 -4.67 19.02
#